data_AF-A0A2J7ZE45-F1
#
_entry.id   AF-A0A2J7ZE45-F1
#
_cell.length_a   1.000
_cell.length_b   1.000
_cell.length_c   1.000
_cell.angle_alpha   90.00
_cell.angle_beta   90.00
_cell.angle_gamma   90.00
#
_symmetry.space_group_name_H-M   'P 1'
#
loop_
_entity.id
_entity.type
_entity.pdbx_description
1 polymer ?
#
loop_
_entity_poly.entity_id
_entity_poly.type
_entity_poly.pdbx_seq_one_letter_code
_entity_poly.pdbx_strand_id
1 'polypeptide(L)' 'MDALIFCAMTTTPDGDHTTPAARLDEIVQRYGPDTIVGRFIQRAAPEIHAAAARVESRMAEAEASQPR' A
#
# COMPACT_ATOMS: atom_id res chain seq x y z
N MET A 1 -5.23 -0.66 -11.76
CA MET A 1 -3.89 -0.77 -11.16
C MET A 1 -3.89 -0.30 -9.71
N ASP A 2 -4.34 0.93 -9.39
CA ASP A 2 -4.37 1.46 -8.01
C ASP A 2 -4.96 0.50 -6.96
N ALA A 3 -6.11 -0.12 -7.24
CA ALA A 3 -6.76 -1.04 -6.30
C ALA A 3 -5.90 -2.27 -5.96
N LEU A 4 -5.13 -2.80 -6.91
CA LEU A 4 -4.22 -3.93 -6.66
C LEU A 4 -3.02 -3.50 -5.81
N ILE A 5 -2.49 -2.31 -6.07
CA ILE A 5 -1.40 -1.73 -5.25
C ILE A 5 -1.90 -1.52 -3.82
N PHE A 6 -3.09 -0.94 -3.66
CA PHE A 6 -3.72 -0.75 -2.36
C PHE A 6 -3.86 -2.08 -1.62
N CYS A 7 -4.53 -3.08 -2.20
CA CYS A 7 -4.70 -4.39 -1.58
C CYS A 7 -3.37 -5.05 -1.20
N ALA A 8 -2.35 -4.98 -2.07
CA ALA A 8 -1.03 -5.55 -1.77
C ALA A 8 -0.33 -4.83 -0.60
N MET A 9 -0.58 -3.52 -0.44
CA MET A 9 0.08 -2.66 0.54
C MET A 9 -0.70 -2.55 1.85
N THR A 10 -1.96 -2.98 1.91
CA THR A 10 -2.80 -3.01 3.12
C THR A 10 -3.00 -4.40 3.70
N THR A 11 -2.37 -5.42 3.12
CA THR A 11 -2.48 -6.82 3.57
C THR A 11 -1.10 -7.44 3.76
N THR A 12 -0.88 -8.09 4.91
CA THR A 12 0.36 -8.83 5.20
C THR A 12 0.40 -10.15 4.41
N PRO A 13 1.55 -10.84 4.32
CA PRO A 13 1.61 -12.17 3.71
C PRO A 13 0.68 -13.20 4.37
N ASP A 14 0.40 -13.02 5.66
CA ASP A 14 -0.48 -13.89 6.45
C ASP A 14 -1.96 -13.48 6.35
N GLY A 15 -2.28 -12.39 5.64
CA GLY A 15 -3.64 -11.93 5.40
C GLY A 15 -4.15 -10.88 6.39
N ASP A 16 -3.32 -10.44 7.34
CA ASP A 16 -3.70 -9.42 8.31
C ASP A 16 -3.75 -8.01 7.70
N HIS A 17 -4.53 -7.13 8.30
CA HIS A 17 -4.56 -5.72 7.93
C HIS A 17 -3.28 -4.99 8.31
N THR A 18 -2.81 -4.11 7.43
CA THR A 18 -1.68 -3.22 7.67
C THR A 18 -1.87 -1.90 6.94
N THR A 19 -0.90 -1.00 7.06
CA THR A 19 -0.87 0.27 6.32
C THR A 19 0.24 0.24 5.28
N PRO A 20 0.13 1.04 4.19
CA PRO A 20 1.20 1.12 3.20
C PRO A 20 2.56 1.48 3.80
N ALA A 21 2.59 2.40 4.78
CA ALA A 21 3.83 2.78 5.46
C ALA A 21 4.46 1.61 6.23
N ALA A 22 3.66 0.94 7.08
CA ALA A 22 4.16 -0.21 7.84
C ALA A 22 4.59 -1.36 6.91
N ARG A 23 3.90 -1.56 5.78
CA ARG A 23 4.26 -2.58 4.80
C ARG A 23 5.57 -2.25 4.07
N LEU A 24 5.82 -0.98 3.73
CA LEU A 24 7.09 -0.55 3.14
C LEU A 24 8.27 -0.80 4.08
N ASP A 25 8.13 -0.37 5.35
CA ASP A 25 9.17 -0.56 6.38
C ASP A 25 9.48 -2.05 6.59
N GLU A 26 8.42 -2.86 6.67
CA GLU A 26 8.53 -4.30 6.83
C GLU A 26 9.24 -4.96 5.63
N ILE A 27 8.89 -4.59 4.40
CA ILE A 27 9.56 -5.10 3.19
C ILE A 27 11.06 -4.74 3.22
N VAL A 28 11.41 -3.50 3.58
CA VAL A 28 12.81 -3.07 3.71
C VAL A 28 13.52 -3.85 4.82
N GLN A 29 12.87 -4.09 5.96
CA GLN A 29 13.42 -4.88 7.06
C GLN A 29 13.65 -6.35 6.67
N ARG A 30 12.71 -6.98 5.93
CA ARG A 30 12.78 -8.38 5.52
C ARG A 30 13.88 -8.62 4.48
N TYR A 31 13.98 -7.75 3.47
CA TYR A 31 14.90 -7.96 2.35
C TYR A 31 16.21 -7.19 2.47
N GLY A 32 16.29 -6.17 3.32
CA GLY A 32 17.43 -5.27 3.43
C GLY A 32 17.41 -4.14 2.39
N PRO A 33 17.86 -2.92 2.75
CA PRO A 33 17.69 -1.71 1.93
C PRO A 33 18.49 -1.75 0.61
N ASP A 34 19.61 -2.47 0.59
CA ASP A 34 20.53 -2.53 -0.56
C ASP A 34 20.28 -3.70 -1.50
N THR A 35 19.21 -4.47 -1.30
CA THR A 35 18.81 -5.48 -2.27
C THR A 35 18.07 -4.84 -3.45
N ILE A 36 17.89 -5.58 -4.54
CA ILE A 36 17.06 -5.13 -5.66
C ILE A 36 15.63 -4.81 -5.19
N VAL A 37 15.08 -5.64 -4.29
CA VAL A 37 13.76 -5.43 -3.69
C VAL A 37 13.75 -4.18 -2.82
N GLY A 38 14.71 -4.04 -1.89
CA GLY A 38 14.82 -2.90 -1.00
C GLY A 38 14.96 -1.57 -1.73
N ARG A 39 15.84 -1.48 -2.75
CA ARG A 39 16.00 -0.25 -3.53
C ARG A 39 14.78 0.07 -4.38
N PHE A 40 14.15 -0.94 -4.97
CA PHE A 40 12.95 -0.73 -5.77
C PHE A 40 11.80 -0.20 -4.92
N ILE A 41 11.53 -0.86 -3.79
CA ILE A 41 10.37 -0.52 -2.95
C ILE A 41 10.50 0.89 -2.36
N GLN A 42 11.70 1.28 -1.91
CA GLN A 42 11.96 2.63 -1.41
C GLN A 42 11.75 3.69 -2.50
N ARG A 43 12.17 3.41 -3.75
CA ARG A 43 11.96 4.34 -4.87
C ARG A 43 10.50 4.38 -5.34
N ALA A 44 9.76 3.29 -5.17
CA ALA A 44 8.35 3.21 -5.51
C ALA A 44 7.43 3.81 -4.43
N ALA A 45 7.94 4.05 -3.21
CA ALA A 45 7.14 4.51 -2.07
C ALA A 45 6.23 5.72 -2.38
N PRO A 46 6.67 6.78 -3.08
CA PRO A 46 5.79 7.91 -3.40
C PRO A 46 4.57 7.51 -4.23
N GLU A 47 4.75 6.64 -5.24
CA GLU A 47 3.65 6.18 -6.09
C GLU A 47 2.74 5.20 -5.34
N ILE A 48 3.31 4.37 -4.45
CA ILE A 48 2.52 3.48 -3.58
C ILE A 48 1.59 4.28 -2.68
N HIS A 49 2.10 5.34 -2.03
CA HIS A 49 1.28 6.23 -1.22
C HIS A 49 0.23 6.97 -2.04
N ALA A 50 0.58 7.45 -3.23
CA ALA A 50 -0.36 8.13 -4.12
C ALA A 50 -1.49 7.18 -4.58
N ALA A 51 -1.16 5.95 -4.94
CA ALA A 51 -2.15 4.94 -5.31
C ALA A 51 -3.08 4.60 -4.15
N ALA A 52 -2.54 4.46 -2.94
CA ALA A 52 -3.34 4.19 -1.75
C ALA A 52 -4.33 5.33 -1.46
N ALA A 53 -3.84 6.58 -1.44
CA ALA A 53 -4.68 7.76 -1.21
C ALA A 53 -5.80 7.90 -2.26
N ARG A 54 -5.52 7.60 -3.54
CA ARG A 54 -6.56 7.59 -4.60
C ARG A 54 -7.65 6.56 -4.34
N VAL A 55 -7.30 5.38 -3.82
CA VAL A 55 -8.28 4.33 -3.50
C VAL A 55 -9.09 4.72 -2.29
N GLU A 56 -8.45 5.21 -1.23
CA GLU A 56 -9.12 5.68 -0.01
C GLU A 56 -10.12 6.80 -0.31
N SER A 57 -9.76 7.79 -1.14
CA SER A 57 -10.68 8.85 -1.60
C SER A 57 -11.91 8.27 -2.30
N ARG A 58 -11.71 7.37 -3.26
CA ARG A 58 -12.80 6.73 -3.99
C ARG A 58 -13.69 5.88 -3.09
N MET A 59 -13.13 5.21 -2.09
CA MET A 59 -13.89 4.46 -1.09
C MET A 59 -14.76 5.38 -0.24
N ALA A 60 -14.19 6.49 0.26
CA ALA A 60 -14.95 7.48 1.02
C ALA A 60 -16.08 8.11 0.19
N GLU A 61 -15.82 8.43 -1.08
CA GLU A 61 -16.84 8.93 -2.02
C GLU A 61 -17.96 7.90 -2.27
N ALA A 62 -17.60 6.63 -2.43
CA ALA A 62 -18.57 5.55 -2.61
C ALA A 62 -19.41 5.32 -1.36
N GLU A 63 -18.80 5.32 -0.16
CA GLU A 63 -19.50 5.21 1.13
C GLU A 63 -20.48 6.37 1.33
N ALA A 64 -20.07 7.60 1.01
CA ALA A 64 -20.95 8.77 1.08
C ALA A 64 -22.12 8.72 0.08
N SER A 65 -21.95 8.01 -1.03
CA SER A 65 -22.96 7.89 -2.09
C SER A 65 -23.90 6.69 -1.92
N GLN A 66 -23.55 5.72 -1.05
CA GLN A 66 -24.38 4.54 -0.79
C GLN A 66 -25.52 4.89 0.18
N PRO A 67 -26.79 4.66 -0.18
CA PRO A 67 -27.90 4.79 0.77
C PRO A 67 -27.73 3.74 1.87
N ARG A 68 -27.84 4.21 3.11
CA ARG A 68 -27.63 3.40 4.32
C ARG A 68 -28.71 2.35 4.56
#